data_AF-A0A959BD23-F1
#
_entry.id   AF-A0A959BD23-F1
#
_cell.length_a   1.000
_cell.length_b   1.000
_cell.length_c   1.000
_cell.angle_alpha   90.00
_cell.angle_beta   90.00
_cell.angle_gamma   90.00
#
_symmetry.space_group_name_H-M   'P 1'
#
loop_
_entity.id
_entity.type
_entity.pdbx_description
1 polymer ?
#
loop_
_entity_poly.entity_id
_entity_poly.type
_entity_poly.pdbx_seq_one_letter_code
_entity_poly.pdbx_strand_id
1 'polypeptide(L)' 'MHYKTATAWIFALLMLMVFLMIIHPSPFFIWLGAIGLPVMILVQAIVVLRAKEESNRQFSDEQWYEDREK' A
#
# COMPACT_ATOMS: atom_id res chain seq x y z
N MET A 1 13.51 -1.57 -1.56
CA MET A 1 13.17 -0.12 -1.58
C MET A 1 11.96 0.23 -2.45
N HIS A 2 11.71 -0.44 -3.57
CA HIS A 2 10.59 -0.14 -4.50
C HIS A 2 9.17 -0.21 -3.89
N TYR A 3 8.93 -1.08 -2.90
CA TYR A 3 7.60 -1.25 -2.30
C TYR A 3 7.17 -0.08 -1.40
N LYS A 4 8.13 0.60 -0.76
CA LYS A 4 7.86 1.78 0.10
C LYS A 4 7.47 3.00 -0.73
N THR A 5 8.08 3.18 -1.90
CA THR A 5 7.70 4.25 -2.83
C THR A 5 6.33 3.99 -3.46
N ALA A 6 6.03 2.76 -3.86
CA ALA A 6 4.72 2.41 -4.44
C ALA A 6 3.56 2.69 -3.48
N THR A 7 3.68 2.31 -2.20
CA THR A 7 2.67 2.58 -1.18
C THR A 7 2.51 4.08 -0.91
N ALA A 8 3.59 4.84 -0.88
CA ALA A 8 3.55 6.31 -0.74
C ALA A 8 2.82 6.99 -1.93
N TRP A 9 3.06 6.53 -3.16
CA TRP A 9 2.36 7.05 -4.34
C TRP A 9 0.86 6.73 -4.33
N ILE A 10 0.47 5.52 -3.91
CA ILE A 10 -0.95 5.15 -3.78
C ILE A 10 -1.63 6.00 -2.70
N PHE A 11 -0.94 6.27 -1.58
CA PHE A 11 -1.45 7.14 -0.53
C PHE A 11 -1.63 8.59 -0.99
N ALA A 12 -0.65 9.13 -1.72
CA ALA A 12 -0.73 10.47 -2.29
C ALA A 12 -1.89 10.60 -3.29
N LEU A 13 -2.10 9.58 -4.13
CA LEU A 13 -3.21 9.52 -5.07
C LEU A 13 -4.57 9.50 -4.36
N LEU A 14 -4.68 8.73 -3.26
CA LEU A 14 -5.87 8.69 -2.41
C LEU A 14 -6.18 10.06 -1.81
N MET A 15 -5.18 10.75 -1.23
CA MET A 15 -5.37 12.10 -0.68
C MET A 15 -5.82 13.08 -1.78
N LEU A 16 -5.20 13.03 -2.96
CA LEU A 16 -5.58 13.88 -4.08
C LEU A 16 -7.04 13.65 -4.51
N MET A 17 -7.46 12.38 -4.56
CA MET A 17 -8.82 12.02 -4.94
C MET A 17 -9.85 12.54 -3.92
N VAL A 18 -9.56 12.42 -2.62
CA VAL A 18 -10.41 12.98 -1.55
C VAL A 18 -10.47 14.51 -1.64
N PHE A 19 -9.33 15.16 -1.87
CA PHE A 19 -9.25 16.61 -2.02
C PHE A 19 -10.08 17.12 -3.21
N LEU A 20 -10.03 16.42 -4.35
CA LEU A 20 -10.84 16.72 -5.52
C LEU A 20 -12.34 16.56 -5.26
N MET A 21 -12.75 15.55 -4.49
CA MET A 21 -14.16 15.38 -4.11
C MET A 21 -14.68 16.54 -3.22
N ILE A 22 -13.81 17.09 -2.37
CA ILE A 22 -14.16 18.22 -1.49
C ILE A 22 -14.31 19.52 -2.30
N ILE A 23 -13.39 19.77 -3.25
CA ILE A 23 -13.38 21.01 -4.05
C ILE A 23 -14.43 20.97 -5.17
N HIS A 24 -14.64 19.80 -5.76
CA HIS A 24 -15.63 19.59 -6.83
C HIS A 24 -16.52 18.40 -6.49
N PRO A 25 -17.53 18.61 -5.62
CA PRO A 25 -18.52 17.60 -5.28
C PRO A 25 -19.51 17.41 -6.42
N SER A 26 -19.04 16.83 -7.53
CA SER A 26 -19.90 16.39 -8.62
C SER A 26 -20.40 14.96 -8.33
N PRO A 27 -21.63 14.62 -8.75
CA PRO A 27 -22.17 13.26 -8.59
C PRO A 27 -21.25 12.18 -9.18
N PHE A 28 -20.54 12.52 -10.26
CA PHE A 28 -19.56 11.64 -10.89
C PHE A 28 -18.36 11.37 -9.98
N PHE A 29 -17.78 12.42 -9.37
CA PHE A 29 -16.66 12.26 -8.44
C PHE A 29 -17.06 11.52 -7.17
N ILE A 30 -18.28 11.76 -6.68
CA ILE A 30 -18.85 11.04 -5.52
C ILE A 30 -18.96 9.55 -5.81
N TRP A 31 -19.51 9.17 -6.97
CA TRP A 31 -19.64 7.76 -7.37
C TRP A 31 -18.28 7.09 -7.59
N LEU A 32 -17.36 7.81 -8.25
CA LEU A 32 -15.99 7.36 -8.50
C LEU A 32 -15.24 7.13 -7.17
N GLY A 33 -15.40 8.02 -6.19
CA GLY A 33 -14.81 7.85 -4.87
C GLY A 33 -15.48 6.76 -4.05
N ALA A 34 -16.81 6.62 -4.11
CA ALA A 34 -17.55 5.58 -3.37
C ALA A 34 -17.11 4.15 -3.75
N ILE A 35 -16.74 3.93 -5.01
CA ILE A 35 -16.23 2.63 -5.49
C ILE A 35 -14.70 2.59 -5.45
N GLY A 36 -14.03 3.68 -5.81
CA GLY A 36 -12.57 3.76 -5.91
C GLY A 36 -11.85 3.67 -4.57
N LEU A 37 -12.37 4.32 -3.52
CA LEU A 37 -11.78 4.26 -2.17
C LEU A 37 -11.69 2.84 -1.62
N PRO A 38 -12.78 2.06 -1.52
CA PRO A 38 -12.70 0.71 -0.96
C PRO A 38 -11.78 -0.19 -1.77
N VAL A 39 -11.78 -0.08 -3.11
CA VAL A 39 -10.86 -0.84 -3.97
C VAL A 39 -9.40 -0.48 -3.70
N MET A 40 -9.06 0.81 -3.62
CA MET A 40 -7.68 1.24 -3.33
C MET A 40 -7.21 0.82 -1.94
N ILE A 41 -8.08 0.87 -0.94
CA ILE A 41 -7.79 0.36 0.41
C ILE A 41 -7.52 -1.15 0.37
N LEU A 42 -8.32 -1.91 -0.39
CA LEU A 42 -8.17 -3.35 -0.54
C LEU A 42 -6.83 -3.71 -1.22
N VAL A 43 -6.46 -2.96 -2.27
CA VAL A 43 -5.15 -3.09 -2.91
C VAL A 43 -4.01 -2.77 -1.94
N GLN A 44 -4.12 -1.70 -1.15
CA GLN A 44 -3.12 -1.38 -0.12
C GLN A 44 -3.01 -2.51 0.91
N ALA A 45 -4.12 -3.05 1.39
CA ALA A 45 -4.13 -4.16 2.34
C ALA A 45 -3.44 -5.39 1.76
N ILE A 46 -3.71 -5.75 0.50
CA ILE A 46 -3.03 -6.86 -0.19
C ILE A 46 -1.53 -6.61 -0.31
N VAL A 47 -1.12 -5.40 -0.72
CA VAL A 47 0.30 -5.04 -0.85
C VAL A 47 1.00 -5.12 0.50
N VAL A 48 0.38 -4.64 1.58
CA VAL A 48 0.93 -4.72 2.94
C VAL A 48 1.02 -6.17 3.42
N LEU A 49 0.00 -6.99 3.18
CA LEU A 49 0.00 -8.41 3.55
C LEU A 49 1.09 -9.19 2.79
N ARG A 50 1.20 -8.99 1.47
CA ARG A 50 2.27 -9.59 0.66
C ARG A 50 3.65 -9.12 1.09
N ALA A 51 3.83 -7.84 1.38
CA ALA A 51 5.10 -7.32 1.89
C ALA A 51 5.46 -7.91 3.26
N LYS A 52 4.47 -8.13 4.14
CA LYS A 52 4.67 -8.82 5.42
C LYS A 52 5.07 -10.28 5.20
N GLU A 53 4.43 -10.97 4.26
CA GLU A 53 4.73 -12.36 3.94
C GLU A 53 6.13 -12.54 3.31
N GLU A 54 6.51 -11.63 2.42
CA GLU A 54 7.83 -11.56 1.79
C GLU A 54 8.92 -11.19 2.82
N SER A 55 8.64 -10.26 3.74
CA SER A 55 9.50 -9.96 4.88
C SER A 55 9.63 -11.16 5.84
N ASN A 56 8.56 -11.91 6.09
CA ASN A 56 8.59 -13.04 7.00
C ASN A 56 9.39 -14.22 6.41
N ARG A 57 9.36 -14.40 5.09
CA ARG A 57 10.22 -15.37 4.39
C ARG A 57 11.69 -14.94 4.37
N GLN A 58 11.98 -13.65 4.20
CA GLN A 58 13.36 -13.15 4.29
C GLN A 58 14.00 -13.35 5.67
N PHE A 59 13.20 -13.41 6.74
CA PHE A 59 13.69 -13.70 8.08
C PHE A 59 13.77 -15.21 8.41
N SER A 60 13.03 -16.08 7.69
CA SER A 60 13.06 -17.52 7.94
C SER A 60 14.13 -18.26 7.16
N ASP A 61 14.60 -17.71 6.03
CA ASP A 61 15.25 -18.56 5.03
C ASP A 61 16.78 -18.56 5.01
N GLU A 62 17.52 -17.69 5.70
CA GLU A 62 19.00 -17.82 5.68
C GLU A 62 19.68 -17.14 6.89
N GLN A 63 20.39 -17.96 7.67
CA GLN A 63 21.68 -17.61 8.28
C GLN A 63 21.76 -16.60 9.44
N TRP A 64 20.73 -16.40 10.27
CA TRP A 64 20.90 -15.51 11.45
C TRP A 64 22.01 -16.00 12.43
N TYR A 65 22.32 -17.30 12.48
CA TYR A 65 23.24 -17.86 13.49
C TYR A 65 24.50 -18.57 12.97
N GLU A 66 24.82 -18.55 11.67
CA GLU A 66 26.02 -19.24 11.17
C GLU A 66 27.27 -18.36 11.06
N ASP A 67 27.15 -17.03 11.13
CA ASP A 67 28.31 -16.11 11.08
C ASP A 67 28.82 -15.67 12.47
N ARG A 68 28.62 -16.51 13.48
CA ARG A 68 29.39 -16.45 14.74
C ARG A 68 30.38 -17.60 14.81
N GLU A 69 31.18 -17.77 13.76
CA GLU A 69 32.38 -18.61 13.80
C GLU A 69 33.66 -17.76 13.89
N LYS A 70 34.58 -18.24 14.76
CA LYS A 70 36.04 -18.02 14.77
C LYS A 70 36.62 -16.85 15.56
#